data_AF-A0A1Y3M624-F1
#
_entry.id   AF-A0A1Y3M624-F1
#
_cell.length_a   1.000
_cell.length_b   1.000
_cell.length_c   1.000
_cell.angle_alpha   90.00
_cell.angle_beta   90.00
_cell.angle_gamma   90.00
#
_symmetry.space_group_name_H-M   'P 1'
#
loop_
_entity.id
_entity.type
_entity.pdbx_description
1 polymer ?
#
loop_
_entity_poly.entity_id
_entity_poly.type
_entity_poly.pdbx_seq_one_letter_code
_entity_poly.pdbx_strand_id
1 'polypeptide(L)'
;MRHVIAFDISMGKSYMVIYNAQKQCIFEKEIKHSKSEFEELQKKIHELTNETGKSPEIVFEATGIYSRQLERFMQDNQYTYCLLNPLEAKLQCDSLRIHKTDRSDAHRLAITHFTVTRRVSHGTNHLFHQLKSLSRFYSELDGELSMIRSRIHKVIQLTFPELEKMFTSKSDLFLNFVQLFPHPDCVLSLSKTIIKNRIRANTNKKISTIMAEKKAIQILEIAKNSY
;
A
#
# COMPACT_ATOMS: atom_id res chain seq x y z
N MET A 1 0.54 -40.29 -5.65
CA MET A 1 1.05 -40.10 -4.28
C MET A 1 1.03 -38.61 -3.95
N ARG A 2 0.85 -38.22 -2.67
CA ARG A 2 0.71 -36.81 -2.25
C ARG A 2 2.08 -36.14 -2.20
N HIS A 3 2.28 -35.09 -2.98
CA HIS A 3 3.46 -34.21 -2.89
C HIS A 3 3.07 -32.89 -2.24
N VAL A 4 3.96 -32.35 -1.40
CA VAL A 4 3.79 -31.04 -0.78
C VAL A 4 4.91 -30.13 -1.24
N ILE A 5 4.57 -28.97 -1.78
CA ILE A 5 5.52 -27.90 -2.11
C ILE A 5 5.33 -26.79 -1.10
N ALA A 6 6.37 -26.47 -0.34
CA ALA A 6 6.36 -25.37 0.60
C ALA A 6 7.31 -24.26 0.16
N PHE A 7 6.88 -23.01 0.35
CA PHE A 7 7.70 -21.83 0.12
C PHE A 7 7.82 -21.01 1.40
N ASP A 8 9.05 -20.66 1.74
CA ASP A 8 9.31 -19.52 2.61
C ASP A 8 9.65 -18.30 1.76
N ILE A 9 8.97 -17.19 1.98
CA ILE A 9 8.94 -16.06 1.05
C ILE A 9 9.68 -14.86 1.63
N SER A 10 10.67 -14.40 0.88
CA SER A 10 11.48 -13.22 1.12
C SER A 10 11.29 -12.18 0.00
N MET A 11 11.91 -11.02 0.12
CA MET A 11 11.82 -9.96 -0.89
C MET A 11 12.40 -10.43 -2.24
N GLY A 12 11.52 -10.66 -3.23
CA GLY A 12 11.90 -11.01 -4.59
C GLY A 12 12.40 -12.44 -4.80
N LYS A 13 12.31 -13.29 -3.77
CA LYS A 13 12.75 -14.68 -3.82
C LYS A 13 12.01 -15.53 -2.79
N SER A 14 12.04 -16.83 -2.97
CA SER A 14 11.51 -17.79 -2.01
C SER A 14 12.40 -19.02 -1.93
N TYR A 15 12.54 -19.60 -0.74
CA TYR A 15 13.13 -20.91 -0.59
C TYR A 15 12.05 -21.98 -0.76
N MET A 16 12.18 -22.81 -1.78
CA MET A 16 11.21 -23.85 -2.12
C MET A 16 11.73 -25.22 -1.67
N VAL A 17 10.85 -26.01 -1.06
CA VAL A 17 11.10 -27.43 -0.77
C VAL A 17 9.94 -28.30 -1.28
N ILE A 18 10.26 -29.51 -1.71
CA ILE A 18 9.28 -30.49 -2.20
C ILE A 18 9.43 -31.77 -1.40
N TYR A 19 8.32 -32.22 -0.82
CA TYR A 19 8.24 -33.42 0.01
C TYR A 19 7.35 -34.46 -0.64
N ASN A 20 7.77 -35.72 -0.57
CA ASN A 20 6.95 -36.87 -0.98
C ASN A 20 5.99 -37.33 0.15
N ALA A 21 5.18 -38.34 -0.14
CA ALA A 21 4.21 -38.88 0.82
C ALA A 21 4.89 -39.53 2.05
N GLN A 22 6.15 -39.94 1.93
CA GLN A 22 6.98 -40.48 3.01
C GLN A 22 7.62 -39.38 3.87
N LYS A 23 7.25 -38.11 3.67
CA LYS A 23 7.80 -36.93 4.37
C LYS A 23 9.31 -36.75 4.17
N GLN A 24 9.84 -37.22 3.04
CA GLN A 24 11.23 -37.00 2.65
C GLN A 24 11.32 -35.84 1.67
N CYS A 25 12.30 -34.96 1.89
CA CYS A 25 12.61 -33.88 0.95
C CYS A 25 13.25 -34.51 -0.29
N ILE A 26 12.61 -34.34 -1.44
CA ILE A 26 13.11 -34.84 -2.74
C ILE A 26 13.76 -33.73 -3.57
N PHE A 27 13.47 -32.47 -3.25
CA PHE A 27 13.99 -31.31 -3.97
C PHE A 27 13.96 -30.07 -3.08
N GLU A 28 15.00 -29.26 -3.15
CA GLU A 28 15.03 -27.92 -2.55
C GLU A 28 15.81 -26.96 -3.45
N LYS A 29 15.34 -25.72 -3.59
CA LYS A 29 15.99 -24.68 -4.40
C LYS A 29 15.51 -23.30 -3.96
N GLU A 30 16.41 -22.31 -3.97
CA GLU A 30 16.01 -20.91 -3.92
C GLU A 30 15.49 -20.49 -5.30
N ILE A 31 14.28 -19.96 -5.35
CA ILE A 31 13.66 -19.43 -6.56
C ILE A 31 13.57 -17.91 -6.49
N LYS A 32 13.95 -17.20 -7.55
CA LYS A 32 13.70 -15.77 -7.70
C LYS A 32 12.30 -15.56 -8.26
N HIS A 33 11.65 -14.47 -7.84
CA HIS A 33 10.35 -14.05 -8.37
C HIS A 33 10.50 -13.40 -9.76
N SER A 34 11.00 -14.18 -10.72
CA SER A 34 11.20 -13.77 -12.10
C SER A 34 10.37 -14.65 -13.04
N LYS A 35 10.06 -14.14 -14.23
CA LYS A 35 9.26 -14.89 -15.22
C LYS A 35 9.90 -16.24 -15.58
N SER A 36 11.20 -16.26 -15.84
CA SER A 36 11.92 -17.49 -16.21
C SER A 36 11.89 -18.53 -15.11
N GLU A 37 12.08 -18.13 -13.85
CA GLU A 37 12.06 -19.08 -12.73
C GLU A 37 10.64 -19.54 -12.38
N PHE A 38 9.63 -18.71 -12.60
CA PHE A 38 8.23 -19.14 -12.51
C PHE A 38 7.82 -20.10 -13.64
N GLU A 39 8.36 -19.95 -14.85
CA GLU A 39 8.20 -20.92 -15.93
C GLU A 39 8.88 -22.27 -15.58
N GLU A 40 10.07 -22.24 -14.97
CA GLU A 40 10.71 -23.47 -14.44
C GLU A 40 9.87 -24.11 -13.33
N LEU A 41 9.35 -23.32 -12.39
CA LEU A 41 8.45 -23.80 -11.34
C LEU A 41 7.20 -24.45 -11.93
N GLN A 42 6.59 -23.81 -12.94
CA GLN A 42 5.42 -24.35 -13.62
C GLN A 42 5.73 -25.71 -14.25
N LYS A 43 6.83 -25.83 -14.99
CA LYS A 43 7.28 -27.12 -15.55
C LYS A 43 7.43 -28.16 -14.46
N LYS A 44 8.02 -27.79 -13.32
CA LYS A 44 8.22 -28.71 -12.20
C LYS A 44 6.91 -29.21 -11.58
N ILE A 45 5.92 -28.33 -11.44
CA ILE A 45 4.59 -28.71 -10.96
C ILE A 45 3.92 -29.69 -11.94
N HIS A 46 4.06 -29.46 -13.25
CA HIS A 46 3.51 -30.36 -14.28
C HIS A 46 4.19 -31.73 -14.27
N GLU A 47 5.52 -31.79 -14.14
CA GLU A 47 6.27 -33.04 -13.98
C GLU A 47 5.73 -33.88 -12.82
N LEU A 48 5.62 -33.27 -11.63
CA LEU A 48 5.10 -33.95 -10.43
C LEU A 48 3.64 -34.41 -10.60
N THR A 49 2.84 -33.61 -11.31
CA THR A 49 1.44 -33.92 -11.59
C THR A 49 1.32 -35.12 -12.53
N ASN A 50 2.15 -35.18 -13.57
CA ASN A 50 2.18 -36.28 -14.54
C ASN A 50 2.67 -37.58 -13.90
N GLU A 51 3.70 -37.53 -13.06
CA GLU A 51 4.25 -38.70 -12.36
C GLU A 51 3.24 -39.31 -11.38
N THR A 52 2.40 -38.50 -10.74
CA THR A 52 1.53 -38.96 -9.65
C THR A 52 0.05 -39.00 -9.98
N GLY A 53 -0.36 -38.46 -11.12
CA GLY A 53 -1.75 -38.26 -11.53
C GLY A 53 -2.53 -37.28 -10.64
N LYS A 54 -1.86 -36.54 -9.74
CA LYS A 54 -2.48 -35.58 -8.81
C LYS A 54 -1.62 -34.33 -8.69
N SER A 55 -2.27 -33.16 -8.66
CA SER A 55 -1.56 -31.90 -8.40
C SER A 55 -0.90 -31.92 -7.02
N PRO A 56 0.34 -31.38 -6.88
CA PRO A 56 0.95 -31.19 -5.59
C PRO A 56 0.14 -30.18 -4.75
N GLU A 57 0.21 -30.34 -3.43
CA GLU A 57 -0.35 -29.39 -2.48
C GLU A 57 0.66 -28.29 -2.19
N ILE A 58 0.27 -27.05 -2.44
CA ILE A 58 1.14 -25.89 -2.34
C ILE A 58 0.84 -25.15 -1.05
N VAL A 59 1.88 -24.76 -0.30
CA VAL A 59 1.71 -24.04 0.95
C VAL A 59 2.78 -22.98 1.19
N PHE A 60 2.37 -21.81 1.69
CA PHE A 60 3.29 -20.73 2.04
C PHE A 60 2.70 -19.76 3.05
N GLU A 61 3.56 -19.03 3.75
CA GLU A 61 3.19 -17.96 4.69
C GLU A 61 2.95 -16.63 3.95
N ALA A 62 1.96 -15.87 4.41
CA ALA A 62 1.68 -14.53 3.90
C ALA A 62 2.70 -13.48 4.41
N THR A 63 3.85 -13.36 3.76
CA THR A 63 4.86 -12.32 4.05
C THR A 63 4.50 -10.97 3.42
N GLY A 64 3.41 -10.35 3.88
CA GLY A 64 3.02 -8.99 3.48
C GLY A 64 2.84 -8.82 1.97
N ILE A 65 3.57 -7.88 1.36
CA ILE A 65 3.51 -7.61 -0.08
C ILE A 65 4.30 -8.63 -0.92
N TYR A 66 5.28 -9.32 -0.32
CA TYR A 66 6.21 -10.20 -1.03
C TYR A 66 5.54 -11.50 -1.47
N SER A 67 4.59 -12.02 -0.68
CA SER A 67 3.83 -13.23 -1.05
C SER A 67 2.88 -13.02 -2.23
N ARG A 68 2.54 -11.77 -2.59
CA ARG A 68 1.56 -11.46 -3.65
C ARG A 68 2.00 -11.92 -5.03
N GLN A 69 3.30 -11.92 -5.32
CA GLN A 69 3.81 -12.31 -6.64
C GLN A 69 3.63 -13.81 -6.86
N LEU A 70 4.02 -14.62 -5.88
CA LEU A 70 3.82 -16.07 -5.89
C LEU A 70 2.31 -16.40 -5.87
N GLU A 71 1.53 -15.70 -5.05
CA GLU A 71 0.08 -15.89 -5.00
C GLU A 71 -0.59 -15.62 -6.36
N ARG A 72 -0.21 -14.52 -7.03
CA ARG A 72 -0.71 -14.20 -8.36
C ARG A 72 -0.33 -15.29 -9.37
N PHE A 73 0.91 -15.77 -9.33
CA PHE A 73 1.34 -16.88 -10.18
C PHE A 73 0.47 -18.13 -9.96
N MET A 74 0.14 -18.47 -8.71
CA MET A 74 -0.74 -19.60 -8.41
C MET A 74 -2.15 -19.37 -8.97
N GLN A 75 -2.70 -18.17 -8.81
CA GLN A 75 -4.04 -17.81 -9.30
C GLN A 75 -4.12 -17.81 -10.83
N ASP A 76 -3.15 -17.18 -11.51
CA ASP A 76 -3.11 -17.08 -12.98
C ASP A 76 -2.99 -18.47 -13.64
N ASN A 77 -2.39 -19.45 -12.95
CA ASN A 77 -2.25 -20.84 -13.40
C ASN A 77 -3.27 -21.80 -12.76
N GLN A 78 -4.26 -21.29 -12.03
CA GLN A 78 -5.35 -22.06 -11.42
C GLN A 78 -4.89 -23.15 -10.42
N TYR A 79 -3.74 -22.94 -9.77
CA TYR A 79 -3.27 -23.82 -8.70
C TYR A 79 -3.99 -23.52 -7.39
N THR A 80 -4.36 -24.58 -6.67
CA THR A 80 -4.84 -24.47 -5.29
C THR A 80 -3.64 -24.37 -4.35
N TYR A 81 -3.74 -23.50 -3.35
CA TYR A 81 -2.67 -23.27 -2.38
C TYR A 81 -3.24 -22.99 -0.99
N CYS A 82 -2.46 -23.29 0.03
CA CYS A 82 -2.75 -22.92 1.41
C CYS A 82 -1.91 -21.69 1.78
N LEU A 83 -2.59 -20.58 2.10
CA LEU A 83 -1.96 -19.36 2.56
C LEU A 83 -2.11 -19.25 4.08
N LEU A 84 -1.01 -19.36 4.82
CA LEU A 84 -1.03 -19.17 6.27
C LEU A 84 -0.88 -17.69 6.60
N ASN A 85 -1.61 -17.22 7.60
CA ASN A 85 -1.29 -15.92 8.18
C ASN A 85 0.00 -16.04 9.04
N PRO A 86 0.76 -14.93 9.23
CA PRO A 86 2.03 -15.00 9.97
C PRO A 86 1.90 -15.51 11.41
N LEU A 87 0.74 -15.29 12.04
CA LEU A 87 0.48 -15.74 13.40
C LEU A 87 0.30 -17.27 13.46
N GLU A 88 -0.46 -17.83 12.53
CA GLU A 88 -0.68 -19.27 12.36
C GLU A 88 0.62 -19.97 11.98
N ALA A 89 1.37 -19.41 11.03
CA ALA A 89 2.67 -19.94 10.64
C ALA A 89 3.62 -19.97 11.85
N LYS A 90 3.67 -18.89 12.63
CA LYS A 90 4.43 -18.83 13.88
C LYS A 90 3.97 -19.88 14.88
N LEU A 91 2.69 -20.00 15.19
CA LEU A 91 2.17 -20.98 16.16
C LEU A 91 2.41 -22.43 15.73
N GLN A 92 2.35 -22.72 14.43
CA GLN A 92 2.51 -24.09 13.90
C GLN A 92 3.97 -24.48 13.65
N CYS A 93 4.83 -23.50 13.37
CA CYS A 93 6.23 -23.74 12.99
C CYS A 93 7.24 -23.28 14.04
N ASP A 94 6.79 -22.65 15.14
CA ASP A 94 7.67 -22.31 16.25
C ASP A 94 8.22 -23.59 16.89
N SER A 95 9.54 -23.65 16.90
CA SER A 95 10.32 -24.60 17.70
C SER A 95 11.34 -23.79 18.48
N LEU A 96 11.79 -24.31 19.63
CA LEU A 96 12.73 -23.66 20.56
C LEU A 96 14.14 -23.37 19.98
N ARG A 97 14.33 -23.40 18.64
CA ARG A 97 15.64 -23.19 17.99
C ARG A 97 15.94 -21.71 17.77
N ILE A 98 17.18 -21.36 18.13
CA ILE A 98 17.76 -20.01 18.13
C ILE A 98 18.01 -19.44 16.72
N HIS A 99 18.10 -20.27 15.68
CA HIS A 99 18.39 -19.85 14.31
C HIS A 99 17.24 -20.16 13.35
N LYS A 100 16.41 -19.14 13.12
CA LYS A 100 15.35 -19.12 12.10
C LYS A 100 15.98 -18.72 10.75
N THR A 101 15.79 -19.53 9.71
CA THR A 101 16.31 -19.32 8.35
C THR A 101 15.25 -19.68 7.33
N ASP A 102 15.26 -19.02 6.16
CA ASP A 102 14.28 -19.26 5.09
C ASP A 102 14.16 -20.75 4.73
N ARG A 103 15.31 -21.42 4.64
CA ARG A 103 15.39 -22.88 4.44
C ARG A 103 14.67 -23.65 5.54
N SER A 104 15.02 -23.39 6.80
CA SER A 104 14.43 -24.13 7.92
C SER A 104 12.92 -23.91 8.05
N ASP A 105 12.44 -22.73 7.68
CA ASP A 105 11.03 -22.38 7.75
C ASP A 105 10.24 -23.06 6.64
N ALA A 106 10.76 -23.10 5.41
CA ALA A 106 10.17 -23.86 4.31
C ALA A 106 10.02 -25.35 4.64
N HIS A 107 11.05 -25.96 5.22
CA HIS A 107 10.99 -27.37 5.68
C HIS A 107 9.92 -27.59 6.76
N ARG A 108 9.83 -26.70 7.75
CA ARG A 108 8.79 -26.80 8.80
C ARG A 108 7.40 -26.65 8.22
N LEU A 109 7.20 -25.68 7.32
CA LEU A 109 5.92 -25.47 6.64
C LEU A 109 5.46 -26.70 5.87
N ALA A 110 6.38 -27.39 5.16
CA ALA A 110 6.08 -28.64 4.47
C ALA A 110 5.69 -29.77 5.44
N ILE A 111 6.50 -30.00 6.48
CA ILE A 111 6.28 -31.11 7.45
C ILE A 111 4.95 -30.93 8.19
N THR A 112 4.68 -29.72 8.66
CA THR A 112 3.45 -29.38 9.40
C THR A 112 2.21 -29.49 8.52
N HIS A 113 2.33 -29.36 7.20
CA HIS A 113 1.20 -29.53 6.29
C HIS A 113 0.64 -30.96 6.27
N PHE A 114 1.49 -31.96 6.54
CA PHE A 114 1.05 -33.35 6.60
C PHE A 114 0.22 -33.67 7.84
N THR A 115 0.35 -32.87 8.92
CA THR A 115 -0.34 -33.10 10.19
C THR A 115 -1.54 -32.17 10.39
N VAL A 116 -1.49 -30.95 9.83
CA VAL A 116 -2.52 -29.93 10.03
C VAL A 116 -3.33 -29.74 8.75
N THR A 117 -4.65 -29.89 8.87
CA THR A 117 -5.59 -29.50 7.79
C THR A 117 -5.63 -27.99 7.68
N ARG A 118 -5.22 -27.45 6.52
CA ARG A 118 -5.18 -26.01 6.25
C ARG A 118 -6.32 -25.58 5.34
N ARG A 119 -6.72 -24.32 5.46
CA ARG A 119 -7.72 -23.72 4.57
C ARG A 119 -7.11 -23.55 3.17
N VAL A 120 -7.71 -24.22 2.20
CA VAL A 120 -7.35 -24.05 0.79
C VAL A 120 -7.90 -22.72 0.29
N SER A 121 -7.03 -21.92 -0.34
CA SER A 121 -7.41 -20.74 -1.08
C SER A 121 -7.73 -21.13 -2.52
N HIS A 122 -8.87 -20.66 -3.02
CA HIS A 122 -9.32 -20.90 -4.41
C HIS A 122 -9.12 -19.67 -5.30
N GLY A 123 -8.27 -18.72 -4.87
CA GLY A 123 -8.17 -17.41 -5.48
C GLY A 123 -9.34 -16.52 -5.06
N THR A 124 -9.04 -15.26 -4.72
CA THR A 124 -10.10 -14.26 -4.48
C THR A 124 -10.32 -13.48 -5.77
N ASN A 125 -11.53 -12.97 -6.00
CA ASN A 125 -11.80 -12.12 -7.15
C ASN A 125 -10.81 -10.94 -7.17
N HIS A 126 -10.01 -10.83 -8.25
CA HIS A 126 -9.00 -9.80 -8.43
C HIS A 126 -9.56 -8.39 -8.20
N LEU A 127 -10.81 -8.16 -8.61
CA LEU A 127 -11.53 -6.90 -8.39
C LEU A 127 -11.66 -6.55 -6.91
N PHE A 128 -11.93 -7.53 -6.04
CA PHE A 128 -12.07 -7.29 -4.60
C PHE A 128 -10.75 -6.86 -3.97
N HIS A 129 -9.63 -7.48 -4.36
CA HIS A 129 -8.30 -7.09 -3.90
C HIS A 129 -7.92 -5.68 -4.36
N GLN A 130 -8.22 -5.35 -5.61
CA GLN A 130 -8.01 -4.01 -6.14
C GLN A 130 -8.82 -2.96 -5.38
N LEU A 131 -10.13 -3.19 -5.17
CA LEU A 131 -11.00 -2.30 -4.41
C LEU A 131 -10.51 -2.10 -2.97
N LYS A 132 -10.11 -3.19 -2.30
CA LYS A 132 -9.54 -3.12 -0.95
C LYS A 132 -8.24 -2.33 -0.91
N SER A 133 -7.39 -2.47 -1.93
CA SER A 133 -6.13 -1.72 -2.05
C SER A 133 -6.40 -0.23 -2.26
N LEU A 134 -7.32 0.12 -3.17
CA LEU A 134 -7.71 1.50 -3.44
C LEU A 134 -8.37 2.16 -2.23
N SER A 135 -9.21 1.43 -1.50
CA SER A 135 -9.84 1.93 -0.27
C SER A 135 -8.81 2.26 0.81
N ARG A 136 -7.78 1.40 1.00
CA ARG A 136 -6.68 1.67 1.93
C ARG A 136 -5.86 2.89 1.51
N PHE A 137 -5.52 2.97 0.23
CA PHE A 137 -4.78 4.10 -0.33
C PHE A 137 -5.54 5.42 -0.15
N TYR A 138 -6.86 5.42 -0.35
CA TYR A 138 -7.71 6.57 -0.06
C TYR A 138 -7.62 6.99 1.42
N SER A 139 -7.71 6.04 2.36
CA SER A 139 -7.59 6.34 3.80
C SER A 139 -6.21 6.88 4.18
N GLU A 140 -5.14 6.39 3.56
CA GLU A 140 -3.78 6.92 3.72
C GLU A 140 -3.71 8.38 3.25
N LEU A 141 -4.17 8.67 2.03
CA LEU A 141 -4.20 10.02 1.48
C LEU A 141 -5.04 10.99 2.33
N ASP A 142 -6.19 10.56 2.84
CA ASP A 142 -7.03 11.39 3.70
C ASP A 142 -6.35 11.70 5.04
N GLY A 143 -5.62 10.73 5.59
CA GLY A 143 -4.77 10.91 6.77
C GLY A 143 -3.63 11.90 6.52
N GLU A 144 -2.90 11.74 5.40
CA GLU A 144 -1.85 12.67 4.99
C GLU A 144 -2.37 14.10 4.78
N LEU A 145 -3.49 14.23 4.07
CA LEU A 145 -4.15 15.50 3.82
C LEU A 145 -4.57 16.19 5.13
N SER A 146 -5.06 15.42 6.09
CA SER A 146 -5.40 15.92 7.43
C SER A 146 -4.18 16.42 8.17
N MET A 147 -3.06 15.68 8.16
CA MET A 147 -1.80 16.11 8.76
C MET A 147 -1.25 17.39 8.12
N ILE A 148 -1.27 17.49 6.79
CA ILE A 148 -0.80 18.68 6.07
C ILE A 148 -1.66 19.90 6.42
N ARG A 149 -2.99 19.74 6.46
CA ARG A 149 -3.91 20.82 6.86
C ARG A 149 -3.63 21.32 8.28
N SER A 150 -3.40 20.43 9.23
CA SER A 150 -3.02 20.82 10.60
C SER A 150 -1.70 21.58 10.65
N ARG A 151 -0.71 21.21 9.82
CA ARG A 151 0.55 21.95 9.71
C ARG A 151 0.36 23.34 9.11
N ILE A 152 -0.44 23.46 8.04
CA ILE A 152 -0.79 24.76 7.43
C ILE A 152 -1.48 25.65 8.44
N HIS A 153 -2.50 25.13 9.14
CA HIS A 153 -3.19 25.86 10.20
C HIS A 153 -2.21 26.40 11.25
N LYS A 154 -1.30 25.56 11.75
CA LYS A 154 -0.28 25.99 12.72
C LYS A 154 0.58 27.15 12.20
N VAL A 155 1.04 27.09 10.95
CA VAL A 155 1.88 28.15 10.37
C VAL A 155 1.08 29.44 10.18
N ILE A 156 -0.17 29.34 9.73
CA ILE A 156 -1.03 30.52 9.54
C ILE A 156 -1.35 31.18 10.88
N GLN A 157 -1.60 30.40 11.94
CA GLN A 157 -1.81 30.94 13.28
C GLN A 157 -0.60 31.74 13.81
N LEU A 158 0.62 31.45 13.33
CA LEU A 158 1.84 32.17 13.70
C LEU A 158 2.12 33.41 12.83
N THR A 159 1.49 33.54 11.67
CA THR A 159 1.89 34.52 10.64
C THR A 159 0.76 35.43 10.19
N PHE A 160 -0.45 34.89 9.98
CA PHE A 160 -1.61 35.65 9.54
C PHE A 160 -2.93 34.99 9.97
N PRO A 161 -3.22 34.88 11.28
CA PRO A 161 -4.36 34.12 11.80
C PRO A 161 -5.71 34.64 11.30
N GLU A 162 -5.85 35.94 11.02
CA GLU A 162 -7.08 36.54 10.52
C GLU A 162 -7.49 36.02 9.14
N LEU A 163 -6.55 35.50 8.35
CA LEU A 163 -6.81 34.97 7.02
C LEU A 163 -7.80 33.80 7.05
N GLU A 164 -7.77 32.96 8.10
CA GLU A 164 -8.71 31.85 8.26
C GLU A 164 -10.15 32.30 8.51
N LYS A 165 -10.38 33.52 9.02
CA LYS A 165 -11.74 34.06 9.20
C LYS A 165 -12.41 34.40 7.86
N MET A 166 -11.63 34.60 6.80
CA MET A 166 -12.15 35.00 5.48
C MET A 166 -12.65 33.84 4.61
N PHE A 167 -12.22 32.61 4.92
CA PHE A 167 -12.44 31.46 4.05
C PHE A 167 -12.77 30.21 4.85
N THR A 168 -13.44 29.26 4.20
CA THR A 168 -13.47 27.89 4.71
C THR A 168 -12.08 27.29 4.56
N SER A 169 -11.52 26.76 5.66
CA SER A 169 -10.15 26.23 5.78
C SER A 169 -9.78 25.11 4.78
N LYS A 170 -10.78 24.54 4.09
CA LYS A 170 -10.61 23.46 3.10
C LYS A 170 -10.78 23.91 1.64
N SER A 171 -10.95 25.20 1.37
CA SER A 171 -11.20 25.68 0.01
C SER A 171 -9.91 25.91 -0.79
N ASP A 172 -9.91 25.57 -2.08
CA ASP A 172 -8.76 25.86 -2.97
C ASP A 172 -8.43 27.36 -3.00
N LEU A 173 -9.47 28.20 -2.89
CA LEU A 173 -9.31 29.64 -2.83
C LEU A 173 -8.49 30.06 -1.60
N PHE A 174 -8.75 29.46 -0.43
CA PHE A 174 -7.95 29.71 0.77
C PHE A 174 -6.48 29.37 0.54
N LEU A 175 -6.19 28.20 -0.05
CA LEU A 175 -4.81 27.79 -0.34
C LEU A 175 -4.10 28.75 -1.30
N ASN A 176 -4.80 29.23 -2.34
CA ASN A 176 -4.26 30.22 -3.27
C ASN A 176 -3.94 31.54 -2.57
N PHE A 177 -4.79 31.96 -1.63
CA PHE A 177 -4.55 33.16 -0.83
C PHE A 177 -3.36 33.01 0.11
N VAL A 178 -3.22 31.87 0.79
CA VAL A 178 -2.05 31.56 1.64
C VAL A 178 -0.76 31.59 0.82
N GLN A 179 -0.77 31.08 -0.41
CA GLN A 179 0.39 31.13 -1.30
C GLN A 179 0.73 32.55 -1.78
N LEU A 180 -0.29 33.35 -2.13
CA LEU A 180 -0.07 34.71 -2.64
C LEU A 180 0.28 35.72 -1.54
N PHE A 181 -0.27 35.53 -0.35
CA PHE A 181 -0.27 36.49 0.75
C PHE A 181 -0.03 35.78 2.10
N PRO A 182 1.17 35.21 2.32
CA PRO A 182 1.46 34.45 3.53
C PRO A 182 1.58 35.31 4.80
N HIS A 183 1.76 36.62 4.67
CA HIS A 183 1.93 37.57 5.78
C HIS A 183 1.16 38.88 5.51
N PRO A 184 0.66 39.60 6.54
CA PRO A 184 -0.03 40.87 6.38
C PRO A 184 0.76 41.91 5.57
N ASP A 185 2.07 42.03 5.78
CA ASP A 185 2.94 42.96 5.05
C ASP A 185 2.98 42.71 3.53
N CYS A 186 2.85 41.45 3.10
CA CYS A 186 2.75 41.10 1.68
C CYS A 186 1.47 41.66 1.05
N VAL A 187 0.43 41.88 1.85
CA VAL A 187 -0.82 42.51 1.42
C VAL A 187 -0.69 44.03 1.48
N LEU A 188 -0.19 44.58 2.59
CA LEU A 188 -0.10 46.02 2.83
C LEU A 188 0.84 46.74 1.86
N SER A 189 1.85 46.03 1.34
CA SER A 189 2.76 46.54 0.30
C SER A 189 2.13 46.66 -1.10
N LEU A 190 0.90 46.20 -1.29
CA LEU A 190 0.24 46.15 -2.59
C LEU A 190 -1.02 47.01 -2.66
N SER A 191 -1.30 47.55 -3.84
CA SER A 191 -2.56 48.26 -4.08
C SER A 191 -3.73 47.29 -4.24
N LYS A 192 -4.94 47.75 -3.90
CA LYS A 192 -6.20 47.01 -4.13
C LYS A 192 -6.29 46.43 -5.54
N THR A 193 -5.88 47.21 -6.55
CA THR A 193 -5.93 46.82 -7.96
C THR A 193 -5.00 45.65 -8.27
N ILE A 194 -3.79 45.65 -7.71
CA ILE A 194 -2.81 44.56 -7.87
C ILE A 194 -3.33 43.29 -7.20
N ILE A 195 -3.83 43.39 -5.97
CA ILE A 195 -4.39 42.26 -5.22
C ILE A 195 -5.55 41.62 -6.00
N LYS A 196 -6.50 42.44 -6.47
CA LYS A 196 -7.62 41.99 -7.31
C LYS A 196 -7.15 41.21 -8.54
N ASN A 197 -6.14 41.72 -9.26
CA ASN A 197 -5.63 41.09 -10.47
C ASN A 197 -4.92 39.76 -10.16
N ARG A 198 -4.14 39.70 -9.05
CA ARG A 198 -3.49 38.46 -8.59
C ARG A 198 -4.52 37.38 -8.22
N ILE A 199 -5.59 37.75 -7.51
CA ILE A 199 -6.68 36.82 -7.14
C ILE A 199 -7.31 36.21 -8.41
N ARG A 200 -7.60 37.05 -9.42
CA ARG A 200 -8.22 36.60 -10.67
C ARG A 200 -7.29 35.71 -11.50
N ALA A 201 -5.98 35.98 -11.51
CA ALA A 201 -5.01 35.21 -12.25
C ALA A 201 -4.76 33.82 -11.63
N ASN A 202 -4.89 33.69 -10.31
CA ASN A 202 -4.55 32.48 -9.55
C ASN A 202 -5.80 31.76 -9.00
N THR A 203 -6.94 31.92 -9.65
CA THR A 203 -8.14 31.14 -9.29
C THR A 203 -8.65 30.38 -10.51
N ASN A 204 -8.86 29.07 -10.35
CA ASN A 204 -9.41 28.20 -11.39
C ASN A 204 -10.89 28.51 -11.70
N LYS A 205 -11.57 29.26 -10.83
CA LYS A 205 -12.95 29.72 -11.05
C LYS A 205 -12.96 31.07 -11.77
N LYS A 206 -13.90 31.26 -12.70
CA LYS A 206 -14.20 32.57 -13.28
C LYS A 206 -14.86 33.47 -12.22
N ILE A 207 -14.05 34.04 -11.33
CA ILE A 207 -14.51 35.02 -10.34
C ILE A 207 -14.84 36.33 -11.07
N SER A 208 -16.04 36.86 -10.81
CA SER A 208 -16.45 38.17 -11.33
C SER A 208 -15.55 39.27 -10.79
N THR A 209 -15.36 40.33 -11.57
CA THR A 209 -14.52 41.48 -11.16
C THR A 209 -14.99 42.06 -9.83
N ILE A 210 -16.31 42.13 -9.61
CA ILE A 210 -16.95 42.63 -8.38
C ILE A 210 -16.57 41.76 -7.18
N MET A 211 -16.64 40.43 -7.31
CA MET A 211 -16.31 39.52 -6.22
C MET A 211 -14.81 39.52 -5.89
N ALA A 212 -13.95 39.60 -6.91
CA ALA A 212 -12.51 39.73 -6.71
C ALA A 212 -12.15 41.05 -6.01
N GLU A 213 -12.82 42.14 -6.36
CA GLU A 213 -12.63 43.43 -5.70
C GLU A 213 -13.09 43.40 -4.24
N LYS A 214 -14.25 42.80 -3.96
CA LYS A 214 -14.73 42.60 -2.58
C LYS A 214 -13.72 41.82 -1.74
N LYS A 215 -13.13 40.75 -2.29
CA LYS A 215 -12.10 39.96 -1.60
C LYS A 215 -10.79 40.71 -1.42
N ALA A 216 -10.39 41.56 -2.38
CA ALA A 216 -9.22 42.41 -2.26
C ALA A 216 -9.38 43.46 -1.15
N ILE A 217 -10.58 44.05 -1.00
CA ILE A 217 -10.89 44.97 0.10
C ILE A 217 -10.85 44.23 1.43
N GLN A 218 -11.52 43.07 1.51
CA GLN A 218 -11.60 42.28 2.73
C GLN A 218 -10.20 41.85 3.24
N ILE A 219 -9.29 41.43 2.34
CA ILE A 219 -7.93 41.05 2.76
C ILE A 219 -7.09 42.25 3.23
N LEU A 220 -7.27 43.42 2.62
CA LEU A 220 -6.61 44.64 3.07
C LEU A 220 -7.10 45.06 4.47
N GLU A 221 -8.39 44.92 4.75
CA GLU A 221 -8.96 45.22 6.07
C GLU A 221 -8.41 44.28 7.15
N ILE A 222 -8.36 42.97 6.90
CA ILE A 222 -7.81 42.04 7.89
C ILE A 222 -6.29 42.22 8.06
N ALA A 223 -5.55 42.53 7.00
CA ALA A 223 -4.11 42.76 7.07
C ALA A 223 -3.77 43.99 7.93
N LYS A 224 -4.58 45.05 7.84
CA LYS A 224 -4.43 46.25 8.69
C LYS A 224 -4.70 45.99 10.17
N ASN A 225 -5.54 45.01 10.48
CA ASN A 225 -5.93 44.64 11.84
C ASN A 225 -5.11 43.47 12.40
N SER A 226 -4.18 42.92 11.62
CA SER A 226 -3.31 41.82 12.01
C SER A 226 -2.07 42.37 12.75
N TYR A 227 -1.61 41.65 13.77
CA TYR A 227 -0.46 42.02 14.63
C TYR A 227 0.82 41.32 14.18
#